data_AF-A0A2I0NUZ9-F1
#
_entry.id   AF-A0A2I0NUZ9-F1
#
_cell.length_a   1.000
_cell.length_b   1.000
_cell.length_c   1.000
_cell.angle_alpha   90.00
_cell.angle_beta   90.00
_cell.angle_gamma   90.00
#
_symmetry.space_group_name_H-M   'P 1'
#
loop_
_entity.id
_entity.type
_entity.pdbx_description
1 polymer ?
#
loop_
_entity_poly.entity_id
_entity_poly.type
_entity_poly.pdbx_seq_one_letter_code
_entity_poly.pdbx_strand_id
1 'polypeptide(L)'
;MARICERCGTPALDDLSEFCNKCGSLIIEEPQVHVPVCSRCGTPAPNADVIFCNRCGTAYPEEEPENSYQICPRCENIIHDELSEFCNRCGAPLHPEPAPEIIVCSRCGNPAPDAEALFCNKCGTEYKKGPEIIIPLCPRCGHTLPDDRSPFCNRCGAAINPEPINKKPVCSKCGTEAVDDETLFCNR
;
A
#
# COMPACT_ATOMS: atom_id res chain seq x y z
N MET A 1 -4.77 -14.73 -12.67
CA MET A 1 -5.10 -15.60 -13.83
C MET A 1 -5.65 -16.88 -13.22
N ALA A 2 -6.84 -17.37 -13.61
CA ALA A 2 -7.46 -18.48 -12.89
C ALA A 2 -6.57 -19.74 -12.93
N ARG A 3 -5.93 -20.07 -11.79
CA ARG A 3 -5.12 -21.28 -11.61
C ARG A 3 -6.05 -22.50 -11.56
N ILE A 4 -5.66 -23.64 -12.12
CA ILE A 4 -6.54 -24.81 -12.23
C ILE A 4 -5.83 -26.03 -11.62
N CYS A 5 -6.53 -26.77 -10.78
CA CYS A 5 -6.06 -28.03 -10.22
C CYS A 5 -5.88 -29.10 -11.32
N GLU A 6 -4.66 -29.52 -11.62
CA GLU A 6 -4.41 -30.56 -12.63
C GLU A 6 -5.03 -31.92 -12.27
N ARG A 7 -5.18 -32.21 -10.98
CA ARG A 7 -5.75 -33.48 -10.50
C ARG A 7 -7.27 -33.56 -10.64
N CYS A 8 -7.95 -32.43 -10.65
CA CYS A 8 -9.39 -32.37 -10.41
C CYS A 8 -10.14 -31.34 -11.25
N GLY A 9 -9.42 -30.57 -12.07
CA GLY A 9 -9.95 -29.58 -13.00
C GLY A 9 -10.63 -28.39 -12.36
N THR A 10 -10.64 -28.27 -11.02
CA THR A 10 -11.28 -27.13 -10.36
C THR A 10 -10.39 -25.91 -10.36
N PRO A 11 -10.93 -24.73 -10.69
CA PRO A 11 -10.19 -23.49 -10.54
C PRO A 11 -9.88 -23.27 -9.05
N ALA A 12 -8.68 -22.77 -8.78
CA ALA A 12 -8.27 -22.28 -7.49
C ALA A 12 -9.23 -21.16 -7.05
N LEU A 13 -9.47 -21.08 -5.75
CA LEU A 13 -10.39 -20.10 -5.17
C LEU A 13 -9.85 -18.67 -5.31
N ASP A 14 -8.52 -18.52 -5.26
CA ASP A 14 -7.79 -17.27 -5.29
C ASP A 14 -6.35 -17.48 -5.83
N ASP A 15 -5.71 -16.40 -6.27
CA ASP A 15 -4.35 -16.42 -6.84
C ASP A 15 -3.26 -16.79 -5.79
N LEU A 16 -3.60 -16.94 -4.50
CA LEU A 16 -2.68 -17.32 -3.41
C LEU A 16 -2.84 -18.78 -2.94
N SER A 17 -3.82 -19.50 -3.46
CA SER A 17 -4.11 -20.88 -3.04
C SER A 17 -3.03 -21.85 -3.53
N GLU A 18 -2.14 -22.27 -2.63
CA GLU A 18 -1.10 -23.28 -2.88
C GLU A 18 -1.68 -24.71 -2.97
N PHE A 19 -2.90 -24.91 -2.46
CA PHE A 19 -3.55 -26.22 -2.41
C PHE A 19 -4.97 -26.14 -2.97
N CYS A 20 -5.37 -27.17 -3.70
CA CYS A 20 -6.72 -27.27 -4.21
C CYS A 20 -7.73 -27.50 -3.06
N ASN A 21 -8.68 -26.59 -2.93
CA ASN A 21 -9.78 -26.66 -1.96
C ASN A 21 -10.69 -27.91 -2.11
N LYS A 22 -10.70 -28.56 -3.27
CA LYS A 22 -11.53 -29.74 -3.52
C LYS A 22 -10.81 -31.07 -3.28
N CYS A 23 -9.52 -31.17 -3.60
CA CYS A 23 -8.79 -32.45 -3.55
C CYS A 23 -7.53 -32.42 -2.69
N GLY A 24 -7.22 -31.29 -2.03
CA GLY A 24 -6.06 -31.10 -1.15
C GLY A 24 -4.71 -31.26 -1.85
N SER A 25 -4.69 -31.32 -3.18
CA SER A 25 -3.45 -31.50 -3.94
C SER A 25 -2.78 -30.15 -4.16
N LEU A 26 -1.45 -30.14 -4.12
CA LEU A 26 -0.65 -28.93 -4.34
C LEU A 26 -0.89 -28.42 -5.77
N ILE A 27 -1.19 -27.14 -5.89
CA ILE A 27 -1.28 -26.43 -7.16
C ILE A 27 0.15 -26.03 -7.49
N ILE A 28 0.81 -26.83 -8.34
CA ILE A 28 2.17 -26.54 -8.78
C ILE A 28 2.08 -25.36 -9.74
N GLU A 29 2.60 -24.21 -9.34
CA GLU A 29 2.96 -23.18 -10.31
C GLU A 29 4.14 -23.72 -11.10
N GLU A 30 3.90 -24.22 -12.31
CA GLU A 30 4.99 -24.30 -13.26
C GLU A 30 5.49 -22.86 -13.45
N PRO A 31 6.76 -22.56 -13.11
CA PRO A 31 7.32 -21.27 -13.46
C PRO A 31 7.16 -21.15 -14.97
N GLN A 32 6.35 -20.19 -15.41
CA GLN A 32 6.18 -19.90 -16.82
C GLN A 32 7.54 -19.40 -17.31
N VAL A 33 8.41 -20.34 -17.72
CA VAL A 33 9.67 -20.00 -18.35
C VAL A 33 9.28 -19.33 -19.65
N HIS A 34 9.27 -18.00 -19.65
CA HIS A 34 9.04 -17.21 -20.83
C HIS A 34 10.20 -17.52 -21.78
N VAL A 35 9.93 -18.38 -22.77
CA VAL A 35 10.90 -18.67 -23.81
C VAL A 35 10.85 -17.54 -24.84
N PRO A 36 11.99 -16.93 -25.19
CA PRO A 36 12.01 -15.82 -26.12
C PRO A 36 11.52 -16.29 -27.50
N VAL A 37 10.68 -15.47 -28.14
CA VAL A 37 10.13 -15.75 -29.47
C VAL A 37 10.90 -14.94 -30.50
N CYS A 38 11.27 -15.58 -31.61
CA CYS A 38 12.10 -14.93 -32.63
C CYS A 38 11.31 -13.81 -33.30
N SER A 39 11.81 -12.58 -33.20
CA SER A 39 11.16 -11.39 -33.75
C SER A 39 11.01 -11.41 -35.27
N ARG A 40 11.75 -12.28 -35.97
CA ARG A 40 11.72 -12.38 -37.44
C ARG A 40 10.80 -13.48 -37.97
N CYS A 41 10.79 -14.65 -37.34
CA CYS A 41 10.07 -15.81 -37.85
C CYS A 41 9.00 -16.36 -36.90
N GLY A 42 8.82 -15.73 -35.74
CA GLY A 42 7.81 -16.13 -34.74
C GLY A 42 8.03 -17.52 -34.13
N THR A 43 9.21 -18.13 -34.36
CA THR A 43 9.51 -19.46 -33.81
C THR A 43 9.97 -19.28 -32.35
N PRO A 44 9.37 -19.99 -31.38
CA PRO A 44 9.81 -19.95 -29.99
C PRO A 44 11.17 -20.62 -29.84
N ALA A 45 12.01 -20.10 -28.96
CA ALA A 45 13.25 -20.75 -28.59
C ALA A 45 12.97 -22.11 -27.92
N PRO A 46 13.80 -23.14 -28.17
CA PRO A 46 13.65 -24.43 -27.50
C PRO A 46 13.93 -24.37 -25.99
N ASN A 47 14.71 -23.39 -25.54
CA ASN A 47 15.06 -23.10 -24.15
C ASN A 47 15.58 -21.65 -24.03
N ALA A 48 15.67 -21.13 -22.81
CA ALA A 48 16.10 -19.76 -22.51
C ALA A 48 17.59 -19.48 -22.86
N ASP A 49 18.43 -20.53 -22.96
CA ASP A 49 19.87 -20.37 -23.22
C ASP A 49 20.23 -20.18 -24.70
N VAL A 50 19.26 -20.32 -25.62
CA VAL A 50 19.54 -20.28 -27.06
C VAL A 50 19.53 -18.85 -27.58
N ILE A 51 20.71 -18.41 -28.01
CA ILE A 51 20.97 -17.03 -28.48
C ILE A 51 20.46 -16.82 -29.91
N PHE A 52 20.45 -17.86 -30.76
CA PHE A 52 20.11 -17.75 -32.18
C PHE A 52 18.94 -18.65 -32.57
N CYS A 53 18.04 -18.13 -33.39
CA CYS A 53 16.92 -18.90 -33.91
C CYS A 53 17.40 -19.99 -34.86
N ASN A 54 17.17 -21.25 -34.49
CA ASN A 54 17.50 -22.44 -35.30
C ASN A 54 16.87 -22.46 -36.71
N ARG A 55 15.82 -21.65 -36.93
CA ARG A 55 15.08 -21.61 -38.20
C ARG A 55 15.55 -20.50 -39.14
N CYS A 56 15.93 -19.34 -38.60
CA CYS A 56 16.23 -18.17 -39.42
C CYS A 56 17.58 -17.50 -39.11
N GLY A 57 18.34 -18.03 -38.16
CA GLY A 57 19.65 -17.53 -37.74
C GLY A 57 19.62 -16.15 -37.05
N THR A 58 18.43 -15.57 -36.82
CA THR A 58 18.31 -14.28 -36.16
C THR A 58 18.46 -14.45 -34.66
N ALA A 59 19.23 -13.57 -34.01
CA ALA A 59 19.39 -13.59 -32.57
C ALA A 59 18.05 -13.34 -31.86
N TYR A 60 17.81 -14.06 -30.76
CA TYR A 60 16.70 -13.76 -29.86
C TYR A 60 17.02 -12.47 -29.09
N PRO A 61 16.01 -11.67 -28.73
CA PRO A 61 16.23 -10.52 -27.86
C PRO A 61 16.72 -11.02 -26.48
N GLU A 62 17.79 -10.42 -25.97
CA GLU A 62 18.21 -10.63 -24.58
C GLU A 62 17.11 -10.07 -23.67
N GLU A 63 16.61 -10.88 -22.75
CA GLU A 63 15.80 -10.38 -21.65
C GLU A 63 16.76 -9.63 -20.72
N GLU A 64 16.71 -8.30 -20.76
CA GLU A 64 17.40 -7.50 -19.77
C GLU A 64 16.85 -7.89 -18.40
N PRO A 65 17.69 -8.24 -17.42
CA PRO A 65 17.19 -8.50 -16.07
C PRO A 65 16.42 -7.25 -15.65
N GLU A 66 15.19 -7.42 -15.18
CA GLU A 66 14.39 -6.36 -14.58
C GLU A 66 15.16 -5.85 -13.35
N ASN A 67 16.14 -4.98 -13.59
CA ASN A 67 16.90 -4.31 -12.55
C ASN A 67 15.90 -3.38 -11.89
N SER A 68 15.42 -3.78 -10.73
CA SER A 68 14.67 -2.89 -9.87
C SER A 68 15.63 -1.84 -9.34
N TYR A 69 15.42 -0.59 -9.76
CA TYR A 69 16.18 0.55 -9.31
C TYR A 69 15.32 1.43 -8.41
N GLN A 70 15.92 1.95 -7.34
CA GLN A 70 15.32 2.95 -6.47
C GLN A 70 15.93 4.33 -6.75
N ILE A 71 15.15 5.40 -6.60
CA ILE A 71 15.61 6.77 -6.85
C ILE A 71 15.70 7.50 -5.52
N CYS A 72 16.86 8.10 -5.24
CA CYS A 72 17.05 8.86 -4.01
C CYS A 72 16.12 10.10 -3.98
N PRO A 73 15.30 10.29 -2.93
CA PRO A 73 14.37 11.43 -2.85
C PRO A 73 15.07 12.78 -2.68
N ARG A 74 16.36 12.79 -2.30
CA ARG A 74 17.12 14.03 -2.04
C ARG A 74 17.96 14.49 -3.23
N CYS A 75 18.55 13.57 -3.98
CA CYS A 75 19.54 13.90 -5.03
C CYS A 75 19.27 13.22 -6.36
N GLU A 76 18.12 12.54 -6.48
CA GLU A 76 17.64 11.85 -7.70
C GLU A 76 18.63 10.82 -8.25
N ASN A 77 19.59 10.38 -7.43
CA ASN A 77 20.54 9.35 -7.81
C ASN A 77 19.83 8.01 -7.94
N ILE A 78 20.09 7.30 -9.04
CA ILE A 78 19.60 5.96 -9.30
C ILE A 78 20.46 4.98 -8.49
N ILE A 79 19.79 4.13 -7.72
CA ILE A 79 20.40 3.15 -6.82
C ILE A 79 19.95 1.79 -7.32
N HIS A 80 20.91 0.99 -7.75
CA HIS A 80 20.68 -0.35 -8.30
C HIS A 80 20.54 -1.43 -7.23
N ASP A 81 20.91 -1.11 -5.99
CA ASP A 81 20.86 -2.03 -4.86
C ASP A 81 19.57 -1.80 -4.06
N GLU A 82 18.61 -2.73 -4.16
CA GLU A 82 17.34 -2.66 -3.42
C GLU A 82 17.50 -2.68 -1.89
N LEU A 83 18.60 -3.24 -1.39
CA LEU A 83 18.89 -3.34 0.05
C LEU A 83 19.60 -2.11 0.61
N SER A 84 19.86 -1.08 -0.20
CA SER A 84 20.57 0.12 0.27
C SER A 84 19.69 0.97 1.19
N GLU A 85 20.04 1.07 2.47
CA GLU A 85 19.35 1.95 3.42
C GLU A 85 19.66 3.44 3.17
N PHE A 86 20.83 3.72 2.57
CA PHE A 86 21.35 5.07 2.33
C PHE A 86 21.75 5.27 0.88
N CYS A 87 21.59 6.49 0.39
CA CYS A 87 22.09 6.88 -0.92
C CYS A 87 23.63 6.91 -0.92
N ASN A 88 24.24 6.12 -1.78
CA ASN A 88 25.69 6.09 -2.04
C ASN A 88 26.30 7.43 -2.47
N ARG A 89 25.49 8.36 -3.02
CA ARG A 89 25.98 9.67 -3.49
C ARG A 89 25.87 10.78 -2.43
N CYS A 90 24.76 10.84 -1.70
CA CYS A 90 24.49 11.94 -0.78
C CYS A 90 24.34 11.53 0.70
N GLY A 91 24.38 10.23 0.99
CA GLY A 91 24.23 9.67 2.34
C GLY A 91 22.83 9.80 2.94
N ALA A 92 21.83 10.28 2.18
CA ALA A 92 20.47 10.41 2.68
C ALA A 92 19.80 9.03 2.82
N PRO A 93 19.01 8.79 3.88
CA PRO A 93 18.26 7.55 4.02
C PRO A 93 17.21 7.45 2.91
N LEU A 94 17.04 6.26 2.34
CA LEU A 94 16.03 5.99 1.30
C LEU A 94 14.65 5.75 1.89
N HIS A 95 14.61 5.22 3.12
CA HIS A 95 13.40 5.04 3.91
C HIS A 95 13.45 5.99 5.11
N PRO A 96 12.93 7.23 5.01
CA PRO A 96 12.80 8.07 6.18
C PRO A 96 11.80 7.42 7.14
N GLU A 97 12.27 7.01 8.32
CA GLU A 97 11.37 6.60 9.40
C GLU A 97 10.39 7.74 9.70
N PRO A 98 9.10 7.45 9.98
CA PRO A 98 8.12 8.48 10.28
C PRO A 98 8.59 9.27 11.50
N ALA A 99 8.68 10.59 11.34
CA ALA A 99 9.11 11.48 12.43
C ALA A 99 8.17 11.29 13.63
N PRO A 100 8.69 11.23 14.86
CA PRO A 100 7.86 11.12 16.04
C PRO A 100 6.95 12.35 16.12
N GLU A 101 5.64 12.13 16.26
CA GLU A 101 4.68 13.22 16.42
C GLU A 101 4.94 13.96 17.74
N ILE A 102 5.59 15.12 17.65
CA ILE A 102 5.83 15.97 18.82
C ILE A 102 4.53 16.70 19.14
N ILE A 103 3.82 16.23 20.15
CA ILE A 103 2.60 16.86 20.65
C ILE A 103 2.98 18.14 21.40
N VAL A 104 2.44 19.29 20.98
CA VAL A 104 2.73 20.60 21.59
C VAL A 104 1.50 21.13 22.30
N CYS A 105 1.68 21.75 23.48
CA CYS A 105 0.58 22.28 24.26
C CYS A 105 -0.05 23.47 23.55
N SER A 106 -1.35 23.39 23.25
CA SER A 106 -2.09 24.45 22.54
C SER A 106 -2.15 25.79 23.28
N ARG A 107 -1.90 25.79 24.60
CA ARG A 107 -1.98 27.01 25.44
C ARG A 107 -0.63 27.70 25.65
N CYS A 108 0.44 26.95 25.85
CA CYS A 108 1.75 27.53 26.23
C CYS A 108 2.87 27.18 25.26
N GLY A 109 2.61 26.38 24.22
CA GLY A 109 3.62 25.96 23.25
C GLY A 109 4.67 25.01 23.81
N ASN A 110 4.51 24.51 25.05
CA ASN A 110 5.47 23.58 25.63
C ASN A 110 5.32 22.20 24.97
N PRO A 111 6.41 21.58 24.48
CA PRO A 111 6.34 20.23 23.95
C PRO A 111 6.02 19.24 25.07
N ALA A 112 5.22 18.23 24.73
CA ALA A 112 4.97 17.09 25.59
C ALA A 112 6.29 16.35 25.85
N PRO A 113 6.57 15.94 27.09
CA PRO A 113 7.76 15.13 27.39
C PRO A 113 7.69 13.76 26.71
N ASP A 114 6.47 13.21 26.54
CA ASP A 114 6.21 11.88 25.98
C ASP A 114 4.89 11.88 25.21
N ALA A 115 4.73 10.94 24.26
CA ALA A 115 3.51 10.76 23.47
C ALA A 115 2.27 10.38 24.32
N GLU A 116 2.47 9.96 25.57
CA GLU A 116 1.41 9.59 26.52
C GLU A 116 1.06 10.71 27.51
N ALA A 117 1.76 11.85 27.48
CA ALA A 117 1.48 12.94 28.38
C ALA A 117 0.07 13.51 28.12
N LEU A 118 -0.82 13.34 29.09
CA LEU A 118 -2.19 13.85 29.04
C LEU A 118 -2.27 15.33 29.43
N PHE A 119 -1.36 15.81 30.28
CA PHE A 119 -1.37 17.16 30.82
C PHE A 119 -0.03 17.86 30.65
N CYS A 120 -0.07 19.13 30.28
CA CYS A 120 1.10 19.97 30.21
C CYS A 120 1.70 20.20 31.59
N ASN A 121 2.93 19.76 31.79
CA ASN A 121 3.72 19.96 33.01
C ASN A 121 3.98 21.44 33.37
N LYS A 122 3.80 22.37 32.43
CA LYS A 122 3.94 23.82 32.70
C LYS A 122 2.64 24.53 33.05
N CYS A 123 1.54 24.21 32.38
CA CYS A 123 0.31 25.00 32.48
C CYS A 123 -0.93 24.18 32.90
N GLY A 124 -0.75 22.87 33.15
CA GLY A 124 -1.83 21.96 33.55
C GLY A 124 -2.90 21.74 32.48
N THR A 125 -2.74 22.31 31.29
CA THR A 125 -3.70 22.17 30.19
C THR A 125 -3.52 20.81 29.53
N GLU A 126 -4.63 20.14 29.24
CA GLU A 126 -4.61 18.85 28.55
C GLU A 126 -3.93 18.96 27.19
N TYR A 127 -3.03 18.02 26.89
CA TYR A 127 -2.60 17.80 25.52
C TYR A 127 -3.77 17.11 24.82
N LYS A 128 -4.42 17.81 23.88
CA LYS A 128 -5.35 17.14 22.97
C LYS A 128 -4.52 16.19 22.11
N LYS A 129 -4.46 14.90 22.48
CA LYS A 129 -4.18 13.86 21.50
C LYS A 129 -5.22 14.09 20.41
N GLY A 130 -4.76 14.47 19.22
CA GLY A 130 -5.63 14.34 18.06
C GLY A 130 -6.16 12.90 18.05
N PRO A 131 -7.44 12.67 17.66
CA PRO A 131 -7.83 11.31 17.32
C PRO A 131 -6.74 10.76 16.40
N GLU A 132 -6.28 9.52 16.64
CA GLU A 132 -5.33 8.86 15.75
C GLU A 132 -5.75 9.19 14.32
N ILE A 133 -4.91 9.96 13.62
CA ILE A 133 -5.24 10.40 12.27
C ILE A 133 -5.17 9.12 11.46
N ILE A 134 -6.31 8.46 11.28
CA ILE A 134 -6.49 7.45 10.26
C ILE A 134 -6.39 8.24 8.97
N ILE A 135 -5.17 8.42 8.47
CA ILE A 135 -4.91 9.16 7.24
C ILE A 135 -5.68 8.42 6.15
N PRO A 136 -6.76 8.99 5.60
CA PRO A 136 -7.60 8.29 4.65
C PRO A 136 -6.75 8.02 3.41
N LEU A 137 -6.70 6.77 2.96
CA LEU A 137 -6.07 6.42 1.70
C LEU A 137 -7.08 6.64 0.57
N CYS A 138 -6.63 7.20 -0.55
CA CYS A 138 -7.48 7.31 -1.72
C CYS A 138 -7.88 5.89 -2.19
N PRO A 139 -9.19 5.58 -2.30
CA PRO A 139 -9.66 4.23 -2.69
C PRO A 139 -9.25 3.84 -4.11
N ARG A 140 -8.84 4.82 -4.94
CA ARG A 140 -8.43 4.59 -6.32
C ARG A 140 -6.92 4.40 -6.50
N CYS A 141 -6.09 5.11 -5.73
CA CYS A 141 -4.64 5.14 -5.97
C CYS A 141 -3.78 4.91 -4.73
N GLY A 142 -4.39 4.63 -3.56
CA GLY A 142 -3.69 4.37 -2.31
C GLY A 142 -2.82 5.54 -1.82
N HIS A 143 -3.04 6.75 -2.32
CA HIS A 143 -2.29 7.92 -1.88
C HIS A 143 -2.89 8.46 -0.59
N THR A 144 -2.04 8.86 0.35
CA THR A 144 -2.44 9.49 1.60
C THR A 144 -3.15 10.81 1.33
N LEU A 145 -4.35 10.97 1.88
CA LEU A 145 -5.11 12.20 1.75
C LEU A 145 -4.75 13.12 2.92
N PRO A 146 -4.30 14.36 2.64
CA PRO A 146 -3.87 15.29 3.69
C PRO A 146 -5.03 15.77 4.57
N ASP A 147 -6.28 15.64 4.12
CA ASP A 147 -7.48 16.09 4.83
C ASP A 147 -8.69 15.20 4.49
N ASP A 148 -9.41 14.76 5.53
CA ASP A 148 -10.74 14.11 5.46
C ASP A 148 -11.82 14.96 4.75
N ARG A 149 -11.52 16.20 4.38
CA ARG A 149 -12.45 17.16 3.76
C ARG A 149 -12.17 17.46 2.30
N SER A 150 -11.14 16.84 1.70
CA SER A 150 -10.82 17.07 0.29
C SER A 150 -11.78 16.30 -0.63
N PRO A 151 -12.59 16.97 -1.47
CA PRO A 151 -13.56 16.28 -2.34
C PRO A 151 -12.90 15.51 -3.49
N PHE A 152 -11.60 15.72 -3.73
CA PHE A 152 -10.84 15.06 -4.79
C PHE A 152 -9.43 14.71 -4.33
N CYS A 153 -8.92 13.57 -4.78
CA CYS A 153 -7.55 13.17 -4.54
C CYS A 153 -6.60 14.11 -5.30
N ASN A 154 -5.69 14.75 -4.58
CA ASN A 154 -4.61 15.59 -5.09
C ASN A 154 -3.66 14.88 -6.08
N ARG A 155 -3.60 13.54 -6.06
CA ARG A 155 -2.74 12.76 -6.96
C ARG A 155 -3.44 12.23 -8.20
N CYS A 156 -4.65 11.68 -8.07
CA CYS A 156 -5.35 11.02 -9.17
C CYS A 156 -6.64 11.71 -9.64
N GLY A 157 -7.03 12.81 -8.98
CA GLY A 157 -8.25 13.56 -9.29
C GLY A 157 -9.56 12.80 -9.02
N ALA A 158 -9.49 11.61 -8.42
CA ALA A 158 -10.69 10.83 -8.09
C ALA A 158 -11.52 11.56 -7.04
N ALA A 159 -12.84 11.61 -7.24
CA ALA A 159 -13.76 12.11 -6.25
C ALA A 159 -13.70 11.25 -4.98
N ILE A 160 -13.51 11.90 -3.84
CA ILE A 160 -13.57 11.30 -2.52
C ILE A 160 -14.87 11.82 -1.94
N ASN A 161 -15.84 10.93 -1.71
CA ASN A 161 -17.03 11.28 -0.94
C ASN A 161 -16.69 11.07 0.53
N PRO A 162 -16.39 12.13 1.31
CA PRO A 162 -16.40 12.01 2.74
C PRO A 162 -17.87 11.90 3.16
N GLU A 163 -18.42 10.69 3.20
CA GLU A 163 -19.48 10.47 4.17
C GLU A 163 -18.79 10.51 5.54
N PRO A 164 -19.05 11.53 6.38
CA PRO A 164 -18.49 11.53 7.72
C PRO A 164 -19.05 10.32 8.44
N ILE A 165 -18.19 9.35 8.77
CA ILE A 165 -18.54 8.21 9.63
C ILE A 165 -18.59 8.72 11.08
N ASN A 166 -19.38 9.76 11.33
CA ASN A 166 -19.85 10.10 12.67
C ASN A 166 -21.31 9.71 12.69
N LYS A 167 -21.56 8.39 12.76
CA LYS A 167 -22.90 7.89 13.00
C LYS A 167 -23.27 8.29 14.43
N LYS A 168 -24.02 9.38 14.53
CA LYS A 168 -24.67 9.80 15.78
C LYS A 168 -25.33 8.59 16.42
N PRO A 169 -25.16 8.36 17.72
CA PRO A 169 -25.78 7.21 18.37
C PRO A 169 -27.31 7.30 18.20
N VAL A 170 -27.88 6.27 17.57
CA VAL A 170 -29.33 6.16 17.35
C VAL A 170 -29.91 5.30 18.45
N CYS A 171 -30.96 5.78 19.11
CA CYS A 171 -31.60 5.01 20.17
C CYS A 171 -32.25 3.74 19.60
N SER A 172 -31.77 2.57 20.01
CA SER A 172 -32.28 1.27 19.56
C SER A 172 -33.77 1.01 19.88
N LYS A 173 -34.40 1.85 20.71
CA LYS A 173 -35.79 1.68 21.16
C LYS A 173 -36.79 2.60 20.44
N CYS A 174 -36.38 3.80 20.06
CA CYS A 174 -37.27 4.81 19.46
C CYS A 174 -36.76 5.38 18.13
N GLY A 175 -35.56 4.99 17.67
CA GLY A 175 -35.00 5.38 16.39
C GLY A 175 -34.60 6.85 16.27
N THR A 176 -34.69 7.65 17.34
CA THR A 176 -34.22 9.03 17.32
C THR A 176 -32.70 9.10 17.38
N GLU A 177 -32.14 9.93 16.50
CA GLU A 177 -30.72 10.26 16.42
C GLU A 177 -30.37 11.24 17.55
N ALA A 178 -29.25 11.01 18.24
CA ALA A 178 -28.76 11.93 19.25
C ALA A 178 -28.42 13.31 18.64
N VAL A 179 -28.74 14.38 19.38
CA VAL A 179 -28.51 15.75 18.90
C VAL A 179 -27.01 16.07 18.89
N ASP A 180 -26.26 15.45 19.80
CA ASP A 180 -24.82 15.66 20.06
C ASP A 180 -24.16 14.36 20.57
N ASP A 181 -22.82 14.28 20.52
CA ASP A 181 -22.05 13.11 20.96
C ASP A 181 -22.04 12.90 22.49
N GLU A 182 -22.60 13.84 23.27
CA GLU A 182 -22.72 13.75 24.75
C GLU A 182 -24.11 13.27 25.21
N THR A 183 -25.09 13.16 24.31
CA THR A 183 -26.46 12.71 24.66
C THR A 183 -26.54 11.19 24.77
N LEU A 184 -26.17 10.69 25.94
CA LEU A 184 -26.21 9.26 26.29
C LEU A 184 -27.59 8.75 26.73
N PHE A 185 -28.55 9.66 26.94
CA PHE A 185 -29.86 9.34 27.53
C PHE A 185 -31.01 9.78 26.63
N CYS A 186 -31.92 8.84 26.33
CA CYS A 186 -33.15 9.11 25.60
C CYS A 186 -34.24 9.59 26.57
N ASN A 187 -34.64 10.87 26.48
CA ASN A 187 -35.66 11.49 27.34
C ASN A 187 -37.11 11.29 26.84
N ARG A 188 -37.39 10.18 26.16
CA ARG A 188 -38.68 9.91 25.51
C ARG A 188 -39.29 8.60 25.97
#